data_AF-A0A316H5X6-F1
#
_entry.id   AF-A0A316H5X6-F1
#
_cell.length_a   1.000
_cell.length_b   1.000
_cell.length_c   1.000
_cell.angle_alpha   90.00
_cell.angle_beta   90.00
_cell.angle_gamma   90.00
#
_symmetry.space_group_name_H-M   'P 1'
#
loop_
_entity.id
_entity.type
_entity.pdbx_description
1 polymer ?
#
loop_
_entity_poly.entity_id
_entity_poly.type
_entity_poly.pdbx_seq_one_letter_code
_entity_poly.pdbx_strand_id
1 'polypeptide(L)'
;MTHYVQAEEEVAAQRPKIYTVNTIRVTTFLFGPLAAGYLVSQNYKAFNQRDKVIVTWVIAGIALILVCLVVGLTINVERFPKFIVPLAYAWGTQLLVQSLQGQQINRHIATGGKTFSMWRALFAGLICLAATLVLIYALIMIIDPQALV
;
A
#
# COMPACT_ATOMS: atom_id res chain seq x y z
N MET A 1 41.32 0.73 -12.83
CA MET A 1 40.30 1.77 -12.53
C MET A 1 38.96 1.43 -13.18
N THR A 2 38.94 0.96 -14.43
CA THR A 2 37.74 0.56 -15.18
C THR A 2 36.93 -0.57 -14.52
N HIS A 3 37.58 -1.59 -13.95
CA HIS A 3 36.89 -2.70 -13.26
C HIS A 3 36.20 -2.31 -11.94
N TYR A 4 36.68 -1.26 -11.24
CA TYR A 4 36.03 -0.76 -10.02
C TYR A 4 34.76 0.03 -10.34
N VAL A 5 34.79 0.84 -11.40
CA VAL A 5 33.62 1.59 -11.88
C VAL A 5 32.53 0.64 -12.39
N GLN A 6 32.91 -0.44 -13.11
CA GLN A 6 31.98 -1.47 -13.57
C GLN A 6 31.32 -2.23 -12.42
N ALA A 7 32.06 -2.54 -11.34
CA ALA A 7 31.51 -3.20 -10.16
C ALA A 7 30.49 -2.32 -9.42
N GLU A 8 30.73 -1.00 -9.32
CA GLU A 8 29.74 -0.07 -8.74
C GLU A 8 28.49 0.08 -9.61
N GLU A 9 28.63 0.09 -10.94
CA GLU A 9 27.51 0.11 -11.89
C GLU A 9 26.68 -1.20 -11.85
N GLU A 10 27.32 -2.36 -11.76
CA GLU A 10 26.63 -3.67 -11.64
C GLU A 10 25.89 -3.81 -10.30
N VAL A 11 26.49 -3.35 -9.19
CA VAL A 11 25.85 -3.34 -7.87
C VAL A 11 24.68 -2.34 -7.84
N ALA A 12 24.78 -1.20 -8.53
CA ALA A 12 23.68 -0.26 -8.71
C ALA A 12 22.56 -0.83 -9.61
N ALA A 13 22.91 -1.62 -10.63
CA ALA A 13 21.96 -2.30 -11.52
C ALA A 13 21.15 -3.41 -10.80
N GLN A 14 21.68 -3.99 -9.73
CA GLN A 14 21.02 -5.05 -8.94
C GLN A 14 20.17 -4.54 -7.76
N ARG A 15 20.12 -3.24 -7.48
CA ARG A 15 19.30 -2.72 -6.36
C ARG A 15 17.80 -2.88 -6.66
N PRO A 16 17.02 -3.52 -5.77
CA PRO A 16 15.59 -3.69 -5.99
C PRO A 16 14.88 -2.34 -6.05
N LYS A 17 13.89 -2.22 -6.95
CA LYS A 17 13.06 -1.02 -7.05
C LYS A 17 12.13 -0.92 -5.85
N ILE A 18 11.83 0.32 -5.45
CA ILE A 18 10.92 0.63 -4.34
C ILE A 18 9.78 1.56 -4.78
N TYR A 19 8.71 1.61 -4.00
CA TYR A 19 7.67 2.62 -4.10
C TYR A 19 7.99 3.81 -3.20
N THR A 20 7.75 5.02 -3.71
CA THR A 20 7.91 6.25 -2.92
C THR A 20 6.75 6.45 -1.96
N VAL A 21 6.95 7.27 -0.92
CA VAL A 21 5.90 7.63 0.04
C VAL A 21 4.67 8.22 -0.66
N ASN A 22 4.89 9.12 -1.63
CA ASN A 22 3.80 9.74 -2.38
C ASN A 22 3.04 8.72 -3.26
N THR A 23 3.76 7.84 -3.94
CA THR A 23 3.14 6.75 -4.73
C THR A 23 2.28 5.86 -3.84
N ILE A 24 2.75 5.52 -2.64
CA ILE A 24 2.00 4.74 -1.66
C ILE A 24 0.74 5.50 -1.24
N ARG A 25 0.86 6.75 -0.79
CA ARG A 25 -0.29 7.56 -0.37
C ARG A 25 -1.38 7.62 -1.45
N VAL A 26 -1.02 7.98 -2.69
CA VAL A 26 -2.01 8.17 -3.75
C VAL A 26 -2.66 6.84 -4.13
N THR A 27 -1.88 5.76 -4.24
CA THR A 27 -2.43 4.43 -4.53
C THR A 27 -3.36 3.96 -3.41
N THR A 28 -2.96 4.18 -2.15
CA THR A 28 -3.80 3.88 -0.99
C THR A 28 -5.10 4.66 -1.03
N PHE A 29 -5.07 5.98 -1.25
CA PHE A 29 -6.25 6.83 -1.33
C PHE A 29 -7.28 6.32 -2.35
N LEU A 30 -6.81 5.84 -3.50
CA LEU A 30 -7.67 5.38 -4.59
C LEU A 30 -8.20 3.96 -4.38
N PHE A 31 -7.38 3.06 -3.83
CA PHE A 31 -7.65 1.62 -3.84
C PHE A 31 -7.76 0.97 -2.45
N GLY A 32 -7.61 1.77 -1.40
CA GLY A 32 -7.81 1.35 -0.02
C GLY A 32 -6.56 0.77 0.68
N PRO A 33 -6.73 0.36 1.94
CA PRO A 33 -5.63 -0.07 2.82
C PRO A 33 -4.93 -1.36 2.35
N LEU A 34 -5.60 -2.22 1.59
CA LEU A 34 -4.97 -3.44 1.07
C LEU A 34 -3.88 -3.10 0.02
N ALA A 35 -4.10 -2.06 -0.79
CA ALA A 35 -3.09 -1.54 -1.71
C ALA A 35 -1.89 -0.94 -0.96
N ALA A 36 -2.14 -0.25 0.18
CA ALA A 36 -1.09 0.20 1.09
C ALA A 36 -0.24 -0.99 1.56
N GLY A 37 -0.90 -2.04 2.06
CA GLY A 37 -0.24 -3.25 2.54
C GLY A 37 0.67 -3.88 1.48
N TYR A 38 0.16 -4.04 0.26
CA TYR A 38 0.95 -4.59 -0.84
C TYR A 38 2.19 -3.72 -1.13
N LEU A 39 2.05 -2.42 -1.42
CA LEU A 39 3.17 -1.55 -1.77
C LEU A 39 4.22 -1.46 -0.64
N VAL A 40 3.78 -1.25 0.61
CA VAL A 40 4.67 -1.13 1.78
C VAL A 40 5.43 -2.43 2.01
N SER A 41 4.78 -3.59 1.81
CA SER A 41 5.44 -4.89 1.94
C SER A 41 6.49 -5.11 0.86
N GLN A 42 6.30 -4.61 -0.37
CA GLN A 42 7.31 -4.67 -1.42
C GLN A 42 8.55 -3.85 -1.08
N ASN A 43 8.38 -2.69 -0.44
CA ASN A 43 9.50 -1.91 0.08
C ASN A 43 10.26 -2.69 1.16
N TYR A 44 9.57 -3.31 2.12
CA TYR A 44 10.25 -4.14 3.13
C TYR A 44 11.02 -5.31 2.52
N LYS A 45 10.49 -5.96 1.48
CA LYS A 45 11.22 -6.97 0.71
C LYS A 45 12.47 -6.40 0.05
N ALA A 46 12.37 -5.23 -0.56
CA ALA A 46 13.49 -4.54 -1.19
C ALA A 46 14.57 -4.11 -0.18
N PHE A 47 14.18 -3.76 1.05
CA PHE A 47 15.08 -3.44 2.16
C PHE A 47 15.51 -4.67 2.98
N ASN A 48 15.26 -5.88 2.50
CA ASN A 48 15.60 -7.15 3.14
C ASN A 48 15.03 -7.35 4.56
N GLN A 49 13.87 -6.74 4.85
CA GLN A 49 13.13 -6.82 6.13
C GLN A 49 11.91 -7.72 5.98
N ARG A 50 12.15 -9.02 5.73
CA ARG A 50 11.08 -9.98 5.42
C ARG A 50 10.15 -10.26 6.60
N ASP A 51 10.67 -10.15 7.82
CA ASP A 51 9.93 -10.22 9.08
C ASP A 51 8.76 -9.21 9.14
N LYS A 52 8.98 -8.01 8.60
CA LYS A 52 7.96 -6.93 8.59
C LYS A 52 6.89 -7.11 7.52
N VAL A 53 7.09 -8.02 6.54
CA VAL A 53 6.13 -8.25 5.46
C VAL A 53 4.80 -8.76 5.99
N ILE A 54 4.83 -9.80 6.84
CA ILE A 54 3.62 -10.40 7.41
C ILE A 54 2.92 -9.39 8.31
N VAL A 55 3.67 -8.68 9.17
CA VAL A 55 3.13 -7.63 10.04
C VAL A 55 2.41 -6.56 9.22
N THR A 56 2.96 -6.15 8.08
CA THR A 56 2.34 -5.18 7.18
C THR A 56 1.00 -5.66 6.64
N TRP A 57 0.89 -6.93 6.23
CA TRP A 57 -0.36 -7.51 5.75
C TRP A 57 -1.41 -7.62 6.86
N VAL A 58 -1.01 -7.99 8.08
CA VAL A 58 -1.90 -8.03 9.25
C VAL A 58 -2.46 -6.63 9.54
N ILE A 59 -1.61 -5.60 9.57
CA ILE A 59 -2.04 -4.21 9.78
C ILE A 59 -2.99 -3.76 8.65
N ALA A 60 -2.70 -4.11 7.40
CA ALA A 60 -3.58 -3.79 6.27
C ALA A 60 -4.95 -4.47 6.38
N GLY A 61 -5.00 -5.72 6.83
CA GLY A 61 -6.25 -6.43 7.11
C GLY A 61 -7.06 -5.80 8.23
N ILE A 62 -6.42 -5.44 9.35
CA ILE A 62 -7.06 -4.72 10.46
C ILE A 62 -7.60 -3.37 9.97
N ALA A 63 -6.80 -2.61 9.21
CA ALA A 63 -7.22 -1.33 8.65
C ALA A 63 -8.42 -1.49 7.70
N LEU A 64 -8.46 -2.56 6.89
CA LEU A 64 -9.61 -2.85 6.04
C LEU A 64 -10.88 -3.10 6.86
N ILE A 65 -10.81 -3.90 7.93
CA ILE A 65 -11.94 -4.16 8.82
C ILE A 65 -12.44 -2.86 9.47
N LEU A 66 -11.52 -2.02 9.97
CA LEU A 66 -11.87 -0.73 10.55
C LEU A 66 -12.54 0.21 9.54
N VAL A 67 -12.05 0.24 8.29
CA VAL A 67 -12.69 1.02 7.22
C VAL A 67 -14.11 0.50 6.94
N CYS A 68 -14.30 -0.82 6.82
CA CYS A 68 -15.61 -1.40 6.62
C CYS A 68 -16.58 -1.06 7.77
N LEU A 69 -16.11 -1.13 9.02
CA LEU A 69 -16.90 -0.77 10.19
C LEU A 69 -17.32 0.70 10.16
N VAL A 70 -16.38 1.62 9.91
CA VAL A 70 -16.67 3.05 9.84
C VAL A 70 -17.64 3.36 8.71
N VAL A 71 -17.46 2.75 7.54
CA VAL A 71 -18.38 2.93 6.39
C VAL A 71 -19.77 2.38 6.72
N GLY A 72 -19.87 1.20 7.34
CA GLY A 72 -21.15 0.61 7.75
C GLY A 72 -21.90 1.46 8.77
N LEU A 73 -21.20 2.04 9.75
CA LEU A 73 -21.81 2.92 10.77
C LEU A 73 -22.23 4.28 10.21
N THR A 74 -21.58 4.75 9.14
CA THR A 74 -21.82 6.09 8.58
C THR A 74 -22.70 6.08 7.33
N ILE A 75 -23.07 4.90 6.79
CA ILE A 75 -23.81 4.78 5.54
C ILE A 75 -25.18 5.49 5.56
N ASN A 76 -25.84 5.51 6.72
CA ASN A 76 -27.15 6.14 6.91
C ASN A 76 -27.05 7.59 7.39
N VAL A 77 -25.85 8.16 7.48
CA VAL A 77 -25.63 9.54 7.91
C VAL A 77 -25.55 10.44 6.68
N GLU A 78 -26.65 11.08 6.30
CA GLU A 78 -26.78 11.85 5.05
C GLU A 78 -25.70 12.92 4.86
N ARG A 79 -25.25 13.55 5.95
CA ARG A 79 -24.27 14.66 5.91
C ARG A 79 -22.83 14.20 6.09
N PHE A 80 -22.55 12.91 6.18
CA PHE A 80 -21.19 12.42 6.39
C PHE A 80 -20.38 12.47 5.08
N PRO A 81 -19.29 13.26 5.01
CA PRO A 81 -18.52 13.37 3.78
C PRO A 81 -17.70 12.09 3.53
N LYS A 82 -18.13 11.29 2.56
CA LYS A 82 -17.56 9.96 2.27
C LYS A 82 -16.06 9.96 1.95
N PHE A 83 -15.51 11.08 1.46
CA PHE A 83 -14.08 11.21 1.14
C PHE A 83 -13.18 11.33 2.38
N ILE A 84 -13.74 11.62 3.56
CA ILE A 84 -12.96 11.76 4.80
C ILE A 84 -12.29 10.44 5.17
N VAL A 85 -12.99 9.31 5.01
CA VAL A 85 -12.44 7.99 5.35
C VAL A 85 -11.23 7.66 4.46
N PRO A 86 -11.31 7.78 3.11
CA PRO A 86 -10.16 7.70 2.22
C PRO A 86 -9.01 8.63 2.56
N LEU A 87 -9.33 9.89 2.83
CA LEU A 87 -8.33 10.89 3.16
C LEU A 87 -7.58 10.52 4.44
N ALA A 88 -8.30 10.10 5.48
CA ALA A 88 -7.75 9.74 6.78
C ALA A 88 -6.80 8.54 6.69
N TYR A 89 -7.21 7.43 6.05
CA TYR A 89 -6.32 6.26 5.96
C TYR A 89 -5.13 6.51 5.02
N ALA A 90 -5.26 7.36 4.01
CA ALA A 90 -4.18 7.70 3.10
C ALA A 90 -3.11 8.56 3.81
N TRP A 91 -3.54 9.55 4.59
CA TRP A 91 -2.64 10.35 5.42
C TRP A 91 -2.01 9.53 6.53
N GLY A 92 -2.78 8.68 7.22
CA GLY A 92 -2.25 7.76 8.22
C GLY A 92 -1.18 6.84 7.63
N THR A 93 -1.41 6.30 6.43
CA THR A 93 -0.41 5.52 5.70
C THR A 93 0.83 6.35 5.38
N GLN A 94 0.68 7.58 4.89
CA GLN A 94 1.84 8.45 4.64
C GLN A 94 2.68 8.64 5.90
N LEU A 95 2.05 8.94 7.04
CA LEU A 95 2.76 9.17 8.30
C LEU A 95 3.51 7.91 8.76
N LEU A 96 2.87 6.74 8.69
CA LEU A 96 3.47 5.46 9.02
C LEU A 96 4.65 5.10 8.11
N VAL A 97 4.51 5.30 6.79
CA VAL A 97 5.59 5.00 5.85
C VAL A 97 6.74 6.00 6.02
N GLN A 98 6.44 7.27 6.24
CA GLN A 98 7.46 8.29 6.48
C GLN A 98 8.28 7.97 7.74
N SER A 99 7.64 7.53 8.82
CA SER A 99 8.33 7.19 10.07
C SER A 99 9.11 5.87 9.98
N LEU A 100 8.55 4.83 9.36
CA LEU A 100 9.15 3.49 9.35
C LEU A 100 10.13 3.24 8.19
N GLN A 101 9.87 3.85 7.04
CA GLN A 101 10.63 3.62 5.80
C GLN A 101 11.24 4.89 5.19
N GLY A 102 10.85 6.10 5.65
CA GLY A 102 11.23 7.36 5.02
C GLY A 102 12.74 7.56 4.88
N GLN A 103 13.52 7.28 5.94
CA GLN A 103 14.98 7.39 5.88
C GLN A 103 15.59 6.42 4.86
N GLN A 104 15.08 5.19 4.78
CA GLN A 104 15.56 4.15 3.85
C GLN A 104 15.20 4.51 2.40
N ILE A 105 13.98 4.99 2.17
CA ILE A 105 13.51 5.47 0.87
C ILE A 105 14.38 6.64 0.39
N ASN A 106 14.62 7.64 1.25
CA ASN A 106 15.44 8.81 0.91
C ASN A 106 16.88 8.41 0.60
N ARG A 107 17.49 7.54 1.41
CA ARG A 107 18.85 7.03 1.17
C ARG A 107 18.93 6.24 -0.14
N HIS A 108 17.92 5.40 -0.43
CA HIS A 108 17.86 4.65 -1.69
C HIS A 108 17.84 5.59 -2.90
N ILE A 109 16.99 6.62 -2.88
CA ILE A 109 16.90 7.60 -3.97
C ILE A 109 18.20 8.42 -4.08
N ALA A 110 18.73 8.91 -2.95
CA ALA A 110 19.95 9.73 -2.92
C ALA A 110 21.20 8.99 -3.43
N THR A 111 21.21 7.66 -3.34
CA THR A 111 22.31 6.80 -3.82
C THR A 111 22.09 6.26 -5.23
N GLY A 112 21.15 6.84 -6.00
CA GLY A 112 20.85 6.45 -7.39
C GLY A 112 19.92 5.26 -7.54
N GLY A 113 19.28 4.82 -6.45
CA GLY A 113 18.33 3.72 -6.46
C GLY A 113 17.05 4.04 -7.26
N LYS A 114 16.59 3.06 -8.04
CA LYS A 114 15.42 3.21 -8.92
C LYS A 114 14.11 3.03 -8.14
N THR A 115 13.06 3.73 -8.57
CA THR A 115 11.69 3.56 -8.06
C THR A 115 10.80 2.89 -9.10
N PHE A 116 9.71 2.27 -8.66
CA PHE A 116 8.65 1.86 -9.56
C PHE A 116 7.88 3.07 -10.10
N SER A 117 7.32 2.91 -11.31
CA SER A 117 6.45 3.93 -11.91
C SER A 117 5.10 3.98 -11.21
N MET A 118 4.46 5.15 -11.29
CA MET A 118 3.11 5.37 -10.76
C MET A 118 2.10 4.39 -11.39
N TRP A 119 2.20 4.12 -12.70
CA TRP A 119 1.33 3.18 -13.40
C TRP A 119 1.34 1.77 -12.82
N ARG A 120 2.53 1.24 -12.51
CA ARG A 120 2.64 -0.08 -11.87
C ARG A 120 1.94 -0.10 -10.52
N ALA A 121 2.08 0.97 -9.74
CA ALA A 121 1.42 1.11 -8.45
C ALA A 121 -0.11 1.14 -8.60
N LEU A 122 -0.63 1.88 -9.59
CA LEU A 122 -2.06 1.94 -9.89
C LEU A 122 -2.62 0.57 -10.31
N PHE A 123 -1.92 -0.17 -11.19
CA PHE A 123 -2.34 -1.52 -11.57
C PHE A 123 -2.34 -2.49 -10.39
N ALA A 124 -1.31 -2.44 -9.54
CA ALA A 124 -1.28 -3.25 -8.33
C ALA A 124 -2.42 -2.88 -7.37
N GLY A 125 -2.69 -1.57 -7.22
CA GLY A 125 -3.82 -1.07 -6.44
C GLY A 125 -5.16 -1.56 -6.98
N LEU A 126 -5.36 -1.56 -8.30
CA LEU A 126 -6.58 -2.07 -8.93
C LEU A 126 -6.80 -3.57 -8.63
N ILE A 127 -5.73 -4.38 -8.66
CA ILE A 127 -5.81 -5.80 -8.27
C ILE A 127 -6.19 -5.93 -6.79
N CYS A 128 -5.59 -5.12 -5.91
CA CYS A 128 -5.96 -5.10 -4.49
C CYS A 128 -7.41 -4.67 -4.28
N LEU A 129 -7.91 -3.67 -5.01
CA LEU A 129 -9.30 -3.24 -4.96
C LEU A 129 -10.24 -4.37 -5.40
N ALA A 130 -9.95 -5.04 -6.52
CA ALA A 130 -10.72 -6.18 -6.98
C ALA A 130 -10.76 -7.29 -5.91
N ALA A 131 -9.62 -7.61 -5.31
CA ALA A 131 -9.55 -8.58 -4.20
C ALA A 131 -10.40 -8.14 -3.00
N THR A 132 -10.36 -6.85 -2.62
CA THR A 132 -11.21 -6.30 -1.56
C THR A 132 -12.70 -6.43 -1.89
N LEU A 133 -13.11 -6.11 -3.12
CA LEU A 133 -14.51 -6.24 -3.54
C LEU A 133 -14.98 -7.70 -3.52
N VAL A 134 -14.15 -8.64 -3.99
CA VAL A 134 -14.45 -10.08 -3.93
C VAL A 134 -14.59 -10.55 -2.47
N LEU A 135 -13.71 -10.10 -1.57
CA LEU A 135 -13.80 -10.44 -0.15
C LEU A 135 -15.08 -9.89 0.49
N ILE A 136 -15.44 -8.65 0.21
CA ILE A 136 -16.68 -8.03 0.72
C ILE A 136 -17.90 -8.77 0.18
N TYR A 137 -17.93 -9.06 -1.12
CA TYR A 137 -19.03 -9.82 -1.74
C TYR A 137 -19.18 -11.21 -1.11
N ALA A 138 -18.08 -11.95 -0.96
CA ALA A 138 -18.09 -13.26 -0.33
C ALA A 138 -18.58 -13.18 1.12
N LEU A 139 -18.17 -12.16 1.88
CA LEU A 139 -18.62 -11.96 3.25
C LEU A 139 -20.14 -11.70 3.32
N ILE A 140 -20.67 -10.86 2.43
CA ILE A 140 -22.10 -10.59 2.35
C ILE A 140 -22.87 -11.87 2.04
N MET A 141 -22.43 -12.65 1.06
CA MET A 141 -23.05 -13.93 0.68
C MET A 141 -23.03 -14.97 1.80
N ILE A 142 -22.05 -14.94 2.69
CA ILE A 142 -21.98 -15.84 3.85
C ILE A 142 -22.96 -15.41 4.95
N ILE A 143 -23.13 -14.10 5.16
CA ILE A 143 -23.96 -13.55 6.23
C ILE A 143 -25.43 -13.54 5.84
N ASP A 144 -25.74 -13.06 4.64
CA ASP A 144 -27.09 -12.96 4.09
C ASP A 144 -27.04 -13.23 2.57
N PRO A 145 -27.25 -14.49 2.15
CA PRO A 145 -27.26 -14.87 0.74
C PRO A 145 -28.32 -14.14 -0.10
N GLN A 146 -29.37 -13.59 0.52
CA GLN A 146 -30.45 -12.91 -0.18
C GLN A 146 -30.23 -11.39 -0.29
N ALA A 147 -29.22 -10.82 0.38
CA ALA A 147 -28.98 -9.37 0.40
C ALA A 147 -28.68 -8.74 -0.97
N LEU A 148 -28.31 -9.53 -1.97
CA LEU A 148 -27.89 -9.06 -3.31
C LEU A 148 -28.65 -9.72 -4.47
N VAL A 149 -29.76 -10.43 -4.19
CA VAL A 149 -30.67 -11.06 -5.19
C VAL A 149 -31.99 -10.31 -5.23
#